data_AF-A0A1B0D8J5-F1
#
_entry.id   AF-A0A1B0D8J5-F1
#
_cell.length_a   1.000
_cell.length_b   1.000
_cell.length_c   1.000
_cell.angle_alpha   90.00
_cell.angle_beta   90.00
_cell.angle_gamma   90.00
#
_symmetry.space_group_name_H-M   'P 1'
#
loop_
_entity.id
_entity.type
_entity.pdbx_description
1 polymer ?
#
loop_
_entity_poly.entity_id
_entity_poly.type
_entity_poly.pdbx_seq_one_letter_code
_entity_poly.pdbx_strand_id
1 'polypeptide(L)'
;CKNYGGGKLEEVITTLDHTDLDAFYREYRKLMMRVTVEEMNIRDFLKVHYPSFKMHFLEGSEICSADYAYIYCLLLHYACVVCMDEHFQSICKSMTRSQQQAIVNLFERISEKDTVTRAILKNILRETAPHSPIEFMNMGSPIRTPLKTSPSTPSAKLLDERSRELISVKAQLETERY
;
A
#
# COMPACT_ATOMS: atom_id res chain seq x y z
N CYS A 1 1.75 28.75 -21.75
CA CYS A 1 2.18 29.05 -20.37
C CYS A 1 2.91 27.84 -19.79
N LYS A 2 3.94 28.10 -18.99
CA LYS A 2 5.03 27.19 -18.64
C LYS A 2 4.58 26.00 -17.77
N ASN A 3 5.13 24.83 -18.09
CA ASN A 3 5.13 23.64 -17.26
C ASN A 3 5.86 23.91 -15.93
N TYR A 4 5.18 23.63 -14.81
CA TYR A 4 5.79 23.55 -13.49
C TYR A 4 5.48 22.18 -12.87
N GLY A 5 6.50 21.32 -12.82
CA GLY A 5 6.82 20.45 -11.67
C GLY A 5 5.75 19.55 -11.05
N GLY A 6 4.98 18.79 -11.83
CA GLY A 6 3.98 17.84 -11.30
C GLY A 6 4.37 16.34 -11.27
N GLY A 7 5.52 15.95 -11.82
CA GLY A 7 5.71 14.58 -12.30
C GLY A 7 5.99 13.46 -11.28
N LYS A 8 6.36 13.77 -10.03
CA LYS A 8 6.94 12.73 -9.15
C LYS A 8 5.93 11.96 -8.30
N LEU A 9 4.74 12.53 -8.03
CA LEU A 9 3.70 11.83 -7.28
C LEU A 9 2.87 10.90 -8.17
N GLU A 10 2.63 11.31 -9.41
CA GLU A 10 1.75 10.63 -10.36
C GLU A 10 2.35 9.28 -10.82
N GLU A 11 3.66 9.22 -11.08
CA GLU A 11 4.39 7.99 -11.43
C GLU A 11 4.52 6.97 -10.29
N VAL A 12 4.34 7.38 -9.04
CA VAL A 12 4.50 6.49 -7.88
C VAL A 12 3.14 5.91 -7.47
N ILE A 13 2.08 6.70 -7.66
CA ILE A 13 0.68 6.28 -7.51
C ILE A 13 0.37 5.09 -8.43
N THR A 14 0.87 5.09 -9.67
CA THR A 14 0.68 4.00 -10.64
C THR A 14 1.16 2.62 -10.19
N THR A 15 2.03 2.52 -9.17
CA THR A 15 2.54 1.23 -8.68
C THR A 15 1.61 0.49 -7.72
N LEU A 16 0.57 1.15 -7.18
CA LEU A 16 -0.45 0.55 -6.31
C LEU A 16 -1.73 0.14 -7.06
N ASP A 17 -1.84 0.54 -8.33
CA ASP A 17 -3.09 0.65 -9.08
C ASP A 17 -3.72 -0.67 -9.53
N HIS A 18 -3.22 -1.81 -9.06
CA HIS A 18 -3.64 -3.12 -9.57
C HIS A 18 -3.92 -4.16 -8.48
N THR A 19 -4.06 -3.75 -7.22
CA THR A 19 -4.42 -4.68 -6.15
C THR A 19 -5.94 -4.77 -6.04
N ASP A 20 -6.52 -5.95 -6.24
CA ASP A 20 -7.93 -6.21 -5.90
C ASP A 20 -8.17 -5.83 -4.42
N LEU A 21 -8.82 -4.68 -4.20
CA LEU A 21 -9.05 -4.13 -2.85
C LEU A 21 -9.89 -5.05 -1.99
N ASP A 22 -10.85 -5.76 -2.59
CA ASP A 22 -11.66 -6.71 -1.85
C ASP A 22 -10.85 -7.95 -1.49
N ALA A 23 -9.94 -8.41 -2.35
CA ALA A 23 -9.00 -9.48 -1.99
C ALA A 23 -8.04 -9.05 -0.87
N PHE A 24 -7.49 -7.85 -0.96
CA PHE A 24 -6.66 -7.31 0.12
C PHE A 24 -7.43 -7.23 1.44
N TYR A 25 -8.65 -6.69 1.38
CA TYR A 25 -9.48 -6.50 2.56
C TYR A 25 -9.85 -7.85 3.22
N ARG A 26 -10.07 -8.91 2.41
CA ARG A 26 -10.25 -10.28 2.92
C ARG A 26 -9.05 -10.76 3.73
N GLU A 27 -7.82 -10.51 3.29
CA GLU A 27 -6.62 -10.88 4.06
C GLU A 27 -6.44 -9.99 5.28
N TYR A 28 -6.67 -8.68 5.17
CA TYR A 28 -6.66 -7.75 6.31
C TYR A 28 -7.57 -8.24 7.44
N ARG A 29 -8.80 -8.66 7.12
CA ARG A 29 -9.75 -9.17 8.12
C ARG A 29 -9.26 -10.42 8.85
N LYS A 30 -8.46 -11.28 8.19
CA LYS A 30 -7.88 -12.47 8.84
C LYS A 30 -6.74 -12.11 9.80
N LEU A 31 -6.07 -10.99 9.56
CA LEU A 31 -4.96 -10.50 10.39
C LEU A 31 -5.44 -9.71 11.61
N MET A 32 -6.70 -9.25 11.62
CA MET A 32 -7.30 -8.62 12.79
C MET A 32 -7.52 -9.67 13.87
N MET A 33 -6.81 -9.53 14.99
CA MET A 33 -6.81 -10.49 16.09
C MET A 33 -7.73 -10.04 17.22
N ARG A 34 -7.93 -8.73 17.37
CA ARG A 34 -8.65 -8.16 18.51
C ARG A 34 -10.15 -8.00 18.30
N VAL A 35 -10.56 -7.71 17.07
CA VAL A 35 -11.96 -7.44 16.72
C VAL A 35 -12.33 -8.17 15.44
N THR A 36 -13.48 -8.83 15.43
CA THR A 36 -14.07 -9.38 14.21
C THR A 36 -14.76 -8.25 13.46
N VAL A 37 -14.21 -7.87 12.31
CA VAL A 37 -14.83 -6.88 11.42
C VAL A 37 -15.96 -7.57 10.66
N GLU A 38 -17.20 -7.09 10.82
CA GLU A 38 -18.40 -7.71 10.24
C GLU A 38 -18.55 -7.41 8.75
N GLU A 39 -18.04 -6.27 8.31
CA GLU A 39 -18.16 -5.78 6.95
C GLU A 39 -17.41 -6.72 5.98
N MET A 40 -18.12 -7.17 4.94
CA MET A 40 -17.61 -8.19 4.03
C MET A 40 -16.77 -7.62 2.89
N ASN A 41 -16.93 -6.33 2.59
CA ASN A 41 -16.22 -5.63 1.52
C ASN A 41 -15.74 -4.26 2.02
N ILE A 42 -14.77 -3.70 1.28
CA ILE A 42 -14.13 -2.44 1.69
C ILE A 42 -15.10 -1.25 1.69
N ARG A 43 -16.11 -1.28 0.80
CA ARG A 43 -17.08 -0.18 0.67
C ARG A 43 -17.95 -0.07 1.91
N ASP A 44 -18.41 -1.20 2.45
CA ASP A 44 -19.24 -1.23 3.65
C ASP A 44 -18.43 -0.83 4.88
N PHE A 45 -17.18 -1.32 4.98
CA PHE A 45 -16.25 -0.88 6.02
C PHE A 45 -16.07 0.64 6.05
N LEU A 46 -15.82 1.26 4.90
CA LEU A 46 -15.64 2.71 4.80
C LEU A 46 -16.94 3.45 5.16
N LYS A 47 -18.11 2.93 4.78
CA LYS A 47 -19.39 3.56 5.15
C LYS A 47 -19.64 3.53 6.65
N VAL A 48 -19.29 2.44 7.32
CA VAL A 48 -19.53 2.26 8.76
C VAL A 48 -18.53 3.08 9.58
N HIS A 49 -17.23 2.99 9.28
CA HIS A 49 -16.18 3.58 10.11
C HIS A 49 -15.71 4.96 9.64
N TYR A 50 -15.88 5.29 8.36
CA TYR A 50 -15.46 6.57 7.76
C TYR A 50 -16.54 7.15 6.83
N PRO A 51 -17.76 7.42 7.32
CA PRO A 51 -18.91 7.77 6.48
C PRO A 51 -18.74 9.03 5.64
N SER A 52 -17.83 9.92 6.05
CA SER A 52 -17.51 11.17 5.33
C SER A 52 -16.50 10.97 4.19
N PHE A 53 -15.88 9.80 4.09
CA PHE A 53 -14.95 9.46 3.02
C PHE A 53 -15.71 8.93 1.81
N LYS A 54 -15.53 9.59 0.65
CA LYS A 54 -16.13 9.19 -0.62
C LYS A 54 -15.05 8.77 -1.61
N MET A 55 -15.14 7.51 -2.05
CA MET A 55 -14.32 6.98 -3.14
C MET A 55 -14.70 7.66 -4.46
N HIS A 56 -13.69 8.04 -5.24
CA HIS A 56 -13.83 8.53 -6.60
C HIS A 56 -13.51 7.40 -7.56
N PHE A 57 -14.42 7.19 -8.50
CA PHE A 57 -14.25 6.27 -9.61
C PHE A 57 -13.85 7.06 -10.84
N LEU A 58 -12.89 6.55 -11.59
CA LEU A 58 -12.57 6.96 -12.93
C LEU A 58 -13.70 6.51 -13.89
N GLU A 59 -13.76 7.13 -15.07
CA GLU A 59 -14.68 6.70 -16.12
C GLU A 59 -14.44 5.20 -16.41
N GLY A 60 -15.46 4.37 -16.20
CA GLY A 60 -15.35 2.92 -16.36
C GLY A 60 -15.29 2.10 -15.06
N SER A 61 -15.62 2.68 -13.90
CA SER A 61 -15.77 1.99 -12.60
C SER A 61 -14.47 1.59 -11.88
N GLU A 62 -13.32 1.95 -12.43
CA GLU A 62 -12.04 1.78 -11.75
C GLU A 62 -11.85 2.83 -10.66
N ILE A 63 -11.30 2.42 -9.52
CA ILE A 63 -11.03 3.33 -8.41
C ILE A 63 -9.85 4.23 -8.79
N CYS A 64 -9.97 5.53 -8.49
CA CYS A 64 -8.85 6.45 -8.67
C CYS A 64 -7.65 5.94 -7.87
N SER A 65 -6.51 5.83 -8.54
CA SER A 65 -5.23 5.41 -8.00
C SER A 65 -4.86 6.04 -6.65
N ALA A 66 -5.12 7.35 -6.50
CA ALA A 66 -4.92 8.06 -5.23
C ALA A 66 -5.77 7.53 -4.06
N ASP A 67 -6.94 6.95 -4.34
CA ASP A 67 -7.86 6.47 -3.32
C ASP A 67 -7.41 5.14 -2.72
N TYR A 68 -6.58 4.36 -3.41
CA TYR A 68 -5.93 3.19 -2.81
C TYR A 68 -5.10 3.61 -1.59
N ALA A 69 -4.24 4.61 -1.73
CA ALA A 69 -3.42 5.13 -0.64
C ALA A 69 -4.27 5.63 0.54
N TYR A 70 -5.35 6.33 0.23
CA TYR A 70 -6.29 6.80 1.24
C TYR A 70 -6.92 5.65 2.01
N ILE A 71 -7.40 4.62 1.32
CA ILE A 71 -8.05 3.46 1.93
C ILE A 71 -7.11 2.71 2.86
N TYR A 72 -5.87 2.47 2.43
CA TYR A 72 -4.87 1.80 3.28
C TYR A 72 -4.53 2.62 4.53
N CYS A 73 -4.41 3.94 4.43
CA CYS A 73 -4.22 4.79 5.61
C CYS A 73 -5.38 4.64 6.61
N LEU A 74 -6.62 4.59 6.12
CA LEU A 74 -7.80 4.42 6.96
C LEU A 74 -7.87 3.02 7.62
N LEU A 75 -7.50 1.97 6.89
CA LEU A 75 -7.43 0.60 7.41
C LEU A 75 -6.36 0.47 8.50
N LEU A 76 -5.20 1.07 8.29
CA LEU A 76 -4.11 1.04 9.26
C LEU A 76 -4.44 1.89 10.50
N HIS A 77 -5.03 3.07 10.32
CA HIS A 77 -5.53 3.90 11.42
C HIS A 77 -6.58 3.14 12.24
N TYR A 78 -7.54 2.50 11.57
CA TYR A 78 -8.57 1.71 12.25
C TYR A 78 -7.96 0.58 13.07
N ALA A 79 -7.05 -0.20 12.49
CA ALA A 79 -6.39 -1.30 13.20
C ALA A 79 -5.56 -0.80 14.39
N CYS A 80 -4.67 0.16 14.17
CA CYS A 80 -3.69 0.58 15.18
C CYS A 80 -4.26 1.47 16.28
N VAL A 81 -5.23 2.32 15.96
CA VAL A 81 -5.75 3.36 16.85
C VAL A 81 -7.14 3.00 17.38
N VAL A 82 -8.08 2.68 16.47
CA VAL A 82 -9.48 2.43 16.86
C VAL A 82 -9.61 1.07 17.56
N CYS A 83 -9.06 0.02 16.97
CA CYS A 83 -9.09 -1.33 17.53
C CYS A 83 -7.93 -1.60 18.48
N MET A 84 -6.84 -0.83 18.38
CA MET A 84 -5.59 -1.08 19.10
C MET A 84 -5.09 -2.53 18.91
N ASP A 85 -5.10 -3.00 17.67
CA ASP A 85 -4.72 -4.36 17.31
C ASP A 85 -3.20 -4.57 17.41
N GLU A 86 -2.79 -5.57 18.18
CA GLU A 86 -1.38 -5.81 18.49
C GLU A 86 -0.57 -6.24 17.28
N HIS A 87 -1.16 -6.97 16.33
CA HIS A 87 -0.47 -7.40 15.13
C HIS A 87 -0.05 -6.19 14.29
N PHE A 88 -1.00 -5.28 14.04
CA PHE A 88 -0.74 -4.06 13.29
C PHE A 88 0.17 -3.06 14.01
N GLN A 89 0.02 -2.92 15.33
CA GLN A 89 0.93 -2.12 16.14
C GLN A 89 2.35 -2.69 16.15
N SER A 90 2.50 -4.01 16.23
CA SER A 90 3.82 -4.67 16.15
C SER A 90 4.49 -4.38 14.81
N ILE A 91 3.72 -4.35 13.73
CA ILE A 91 4.29 -4.06 12.42
C ILE A 91 4.77 -2.60 12.36
N CYS A 92 3.97 -1.64 12.85
CA CYS A 92 4.41 -0.25 12.97
C CYS A 92 5.69 -0.12 13.80
N LYS A 93 5.81 -0.88 14.90
CA LYS A 93 7.01 -0.90 15.76
C LYS A 93 8.25 -1.49 15.09
N SER A 94 8.08 -2.34 14.07
CA SER A 94 9.19 -2.92 13.29
C SER A 94 9.78 -1.95 12.26
N MET A 95 9.08 -0.85 11.97
CA MET A 95 9.52 0.18 11.02
C MET A 95 10.63 1.07 11.59
N THR A 96 11.30 1.84 10.73
CA THR A 96 12.32 2.81 11.16
C THR A 96 11.71 3.96 11.98
N ARG A 97 12.54 4.66 12.76
CA ARG A 97 12.12 5.80 13.61
C ARG A 97 11.42 6.91 12.81
N SER A 98 11.92 7.23 11.61
CA SER A 98 11.32 8.25 10.74
C SER A 98 9.94 7.81 10.24
N GLN A 99 9.78 6.54 9.87
CA GLN A 99 8.49 5.99 9.45
C GLN A 99 7.49 5.94 10.60
N GLN A 100 7.92 5.51 11.79
CA GLN A 100 7.08 5.53 12.98
C GLN A 100 6.60 6.94 13.29
N GLN A 101 7.47 7.95 13.21
CA GLN A 101 7.09 9.34 13.42
C GLN A 101 6.06 9.81 12.38
N ALA A 102 6.25 9.46 11.10
CA ALA A 102 5.29 9.79 10.05
C ALA A 102 3.92 9.13 10.30
N ILE A 103 3.88 7.87 10.74
CA ILE A 103 2.65 7.15 11.11
C ILE A 103 1.95 7.82 12.28
N VAL A 104 2.70 8.12 13.35
CA VAL A 104 2.15 8.73 14.55
C VAL A 104 1.54 10.09 14.19
N ASN A 105 2.27 10.93 13.45
CA ASN A 105 1.77 12.22 13.00
C ASN A 105 0.52 12.08 12.11
N LEU A 106 0.47 11.05 11.24
CA LEU A 106 -0.69 10.75 10.42
C LEU A 106 -1.90 10.38 11.27
N PHE A 107 -1.72 9.48 12.24
CA PHE A 107 -2.79 9.00 13.12
C PHE A 107 -3.33 10.10 14.02
N GLU A 108 -2.46 10.91 14.62
CA GLU A 108 -2.86 12.06 15.44
C GLU A 108 -3.74 13.01 14.62
N ARG A 109 -3.29 13.37 13.42
CA ARG A 109 -4.02 14.29 12.54
C ARG A 109 -5.34 13.72 12.01
N ILE A 110 -5.44 12.40 11.82
CA ILE A 110 -6.73 11.76 11.49
C ILE A 110 -7.64 11.80 12.72
N SER A 111 -7.12 11.51 13.91
CA SER A 111 -7.87 11.47 15.17
C SER A 111 -8.35 12.85 15.63
N GLU A 112 -7.65 13.92 15.28
CA GLU A 112 -8.06 15.31 15.52
C GLU A 112 -9.28 15.76 14.71
N LYS A 113 -9.69 14.99 13.70
CA LYS A 113 -10.79 15.38 12.81
C LYS A 113 -12.06 14.62 13.16
N ASP A 114 -13.11 15.37 13.47
CA ASP A 114 -14.46 14.81 13.67
C ASP A 114 -14.97 14.09 12.41
N THR A 115 -14.53 14.51 11.23
CA THR A 115 -14.87 13.88 9.96
C THR A 115 -13.65 13.74 9.05
N VAL A 116 -13.45 12.53 8.52
CA VAL A 116 -12.35 12.24 7.61
C VAL A 116 -12.89 12.22 6.18
N THR A 117 -12.79 13.37 5.50
CA THR A 117 -13.09 13.46 4.06
C THR A 117 -11.86 13.18 3.22
N ARG A 118 -12.06 12.89 1.94
CA ARG A 118 -10.95 12.71 0.99
C ARG A 118 -10.03 13.93 0.91
N ALA A 119 -10.59 15.15 0.90
CA ALA A 119 -9.80 16.38 0.83
C ALA A 119 -8.95 16.58 2.08
N ILE A 120 -9.51 16.26 3.26
CA ILE A 120 -8.78 16.28 4.53
C ILE A 120 -7.64 15.27 4.49
N LEU A 121 -7.90 14.03 4.08
CA LEU A 121 -6.89 12.98 4.03
C LEU A 121 -5.77 13.31 3.04
N LYS A 122 -6.12 13.88 1.87
CA LYS A 122 -5.15 14.42 0.90
C LYS A 122 -4.27 15.51 1.51
N ASN A 123 -4.85 16.43 2.28
CA ASN A 123 -4.11 17.50 2.93
C ASN A 123 -3.19 16.97 4.04
N ILE A 124 -3.70 16.08 4.89
CA ILE A 124 -2.92 15.44 5.96
C ILE A 124 -1.70 14.74 5.35
N LEU A 125 -1.90 13.92 4.32
CA LEU A 125 -0.80 13.18 3.68
C LEU A 125 0.22 14.09 3.00
N ARG A 126 -0.19 15.25 2.47
CA ARG A 126 0.74 16.25 1.92
C ARG A 126 1.61 16.87 3.01
N GLU A 127 1.09 17.00 4.22
CA GLU A 127 1.75 17.69 5.33
C GLU A 127 2.57 16.76 6.22
N THR A 128 2.18 15.49 6.34
CA THR A 128 2.92 14.48 7.11
C THR A 128 4.08 13.85 6.34
N ALA A 129 4.18 14.12 5.04
CA ALA A 129 5.13 13.45 4.16
C ALA A 129 5.78 14.44 3.19
N PRO A 130 7.05 14.88 3.41
CA PRO A 130 7.81 15.60 2.38
C PRO A 130 8.18 14.72 1.19
N HIS A 131 7.99 13.39 1.29
CA HIS A 131 8.10 12.41 0.23
C HIS A 131 6.89 11.48 0.32
N SER A 132 6.20 11.25 -0.79
CA SER A 132 4.77 10.89 -0.88
C SER A 132 4.26 9.81 0.11
N PRO A 133 2.95 9.81 0.45
CA PRO A 133 2.29 8.73 1.21
C PRO A 133 2.41 7.33 0.62
N ILE A 134 3.00 7.18 -0.56
CA ILE A 134 3.24 5.90 -1.20
C ILE A 134 4.62 5.35 -0.90
N GLU A 135 5.63 6.17 -0.62
CA GLU A 135 6.88 5.66 -0.01
C GLU A 135 6.57 4.97 1.32
N PHE A 136 5.62 5.54 2.06
CA PHE A 136 5.09 4.96 3.29
C PHE A 136 4.43 3.58 3.08
N MET A 137 3.74 3.34 1.96
CA MET A 137 3.11 2.04 1.66
C MET A 137 3.98 1.07 0.83
N ASN A 138 4.97 1.58 0.10
CA ASN A 138 5.93 0.78 -0.65
C ASN A 138 7.11 0.29 0.22
N MET A 139 7.46 1.01 1.29
CA MET A 139 8.61 0.68 2.15
C MET A 139 8.25 -0.23 3.33
N GLY A 140 7.73 -1.42 3.01
CA GLY A 140 7.46 -2.49 3.98
C GLY A 140 6.00 -2.55 4.42
N SER A 141 5.08 -2.72 3.46
CA SER A 141 3.68 -2.99 3.78
C SER A 141 3.59 -4.16 4.78
N PRO A 142 2.93 -3.98 5.94
CA PRO A 142 2.56 -5.06 6.86
C PRO A 142 1.83 -6.22 6.18
N ILE A 143 1.20 -5.91 5.04
CA ILE A 143 0.28 -6.77 4.32
C ILE A 143 0.67 -6.78 2.83
N ARG A 144 1.97 -6.75 2.51
CA ARG A 144 2.40 -7.39 1.27
C ARG A 144 2.36 -8.88 1.54
N THR A 145 1.17 -9.48 1.43
CA THR A 145 1.15 -10.83 0.85
C THR A 145 1.98 -10.74 -0.43
N PRO A 146 2.95 -11.63 -0.64
CA PRO A 146 3.80 -11.58 -1.83
C PRO A 146 2.89 -11.42 -3.03
N LEU A 147 3.30 -10.57 -3.98
CA LEU A 147 2.68 -10.50 -5.30
C LEU A 147 2.25 -11.92 -5.65
N LYS A 148 0.97 -12.11 -5.99
CA LYS A 148 0.58 -13.30 -6.73
C LYS A 148 1.56 -13.38 -7.88
N THR A 149 2.55 -14.26 -7.75
CA THR A 149 3.19 -14.87 -8.89
C THR A 149 2.01 -15.48 -9.61
N SER A 150 1.61 -14.82 -10.69
CA SER A 150 0.68 -15.37 -11.65
C SER A 150 1.07 -16.84 -11.86
N PRO A 151 0.10 -17.78 -11.99
CA PRO A 151 0.40 -19.17 -12.23
C PRO A 151 1.43 -19.21 -13.35
N SER A 152 2.59 -19.78 -13.04
CA SER A 152 3.74 -19.81 -13.93
C SER A 152 3.30 -20.47 -15.23
N THR A 153 3.06 -19.65 -16.24
CA THR A 153 3.00 -20.14 -17.61
C THR A 153 4.35 -20.79 -17.91
N PRO A 154 4.38 -21.89 -18.67
CA PRO A 154 5.57 -22.74 -18.85
C PRO A 154 6.85 -22.01 -19.29
N SER A 155 6.73 -20.79 -19.81
CA SER A 155 7.85 -19.95 -20.26
C SER A 155 8.74 -19.43 -19.12
N ALA A 156 8.23 -19.30 -17.88
CA ALA A 156 9.03 -18.76 -16.78
C ALA A 156 10.14 -19.73 -16.34
N LYS A 157 9.87 -21.05 -16.37
CA LYS A 157 10.90 -22.06 -16.09
C LYS A 157 11.98 -22.10 -17.16
N LEU A 158 11.61 -21.95 -18.44
CA LEU A 158 12.58 -21.91 -19.53
C LEU A 158 13.48 -20.68 -19.48
N LEU A 159 12.92 -19.53 -19.05
CA LEU A 159 13.70 -18.30 -18.87
C LEU A 159 14.67 -18.42 -17.69
N ASP A 160 14.24 -19.01 -16.57
CA ASP A 160 15.08 -19.23 -15.38
C ASP A 160 16.23 -20.24 -15.65
N GLU A 161 15.94 -21.31 -16.40
CA GLU A 161 16.97 -22.25 -16.88
C GLU A 161 17.98 -21.57 -17.81
N ARG A 162 17.50 -20.79 -18.79
CA ARG A 162 18.36 -20.01 -19.70
C ARG A 162 19.22 -18.99 -18.97
N SER A 163 18.67 -18.33 -17.95
CA SER A 163 19.42 -17.36 -17.14
C SER A 163 20.53 -18.04 -16.33
N ARG A 164 20.26 -19.22 -15.74
CA ARG A 164 21.29 -20.00 -15.03
C ARG A 164 22.40 -20.48 -15.97
N GLU A 165 22.04 -21.03 -17.13
CA GLU A 165 23.02 -21.46 -18.13
C GLU A 165 23.88 -20.29 -18.61
N LEU A 166 23.28 -19.12 -18.87
CA LEU A 166 24.03 -17.94 -19.32
C LEU A 166 25.03 -17.45 -18.26
N ILE A 167 24.63 -17.46 -16.98
CA ILE A 167 25.52 -17.10 -15.86
C ILE A 167 26.68 -18.10 -15.75
N SER A 168 26.38 -19.40 -15.89
CA SER A 168 27.41 -20.45 -15.86
C SER A 168 28.40 -20.34 -17.02
N VAL A 169 27.89 -20.15 -18.25
CA VAL A 169 28.74 -20.00 -19.45
C VAL A 169 29.60 -18.75 -19.37
N LYS A 170 29.04 -17.64 -18.86
CA LYS A 170 29.82 -16.41 -18.65
C LYS A 170 30.95 -16.62 -17.64
N ALA A 171 30.69 -17.33 -16.54
CA ALA A 171 31.71 -17.62 -15.54
C ALA A 171 32.85 -18.49 -16.13
N GLN A 172 32.52 -19.46 -16.98
CA GLN A 172 33.53 -20.31 -17.65
C GLN A 172 34.41 -19.50 -18.62
N LEU A 173 33.81 -18.60 -19.41
CA LEU A 173 34.55 -17.72 -20.32
C LEU A 173 35.46 -16.71 -19.58
N GLU A 174 35.09 -16.29 -18.38
CA GLU A 174 35.93 -15.42 -17.55
C GLU A 174 37.14 -16.17 -16.96
N THR A 175 36.99 -17.47 -16.66
CA THR A 175 38.11 -18.32 -16.20
C THR A 175 39.06 -18.76 -17.31
N GLU A 176 38.64 -18.80 -18.57
CA GLU A 176 39.54 -19.10 -19.71
C GLU A 176 40.32 -17.88 -20.21
N ARG A 177 40.03 -16.68 -19.69
CA ARG A 177 40.74 -15.43 -20.00
C ARG A 177 41.95 -15.13 -19.10
N TYR A 178 42.35 -16.08 -18.25
CA TYR A 178 43.52 -16.01 -17.39
C TYR A 178 44.51 -17.15 -17.64
#